data_AF-A0A2P4SSF2-F1
#
_entry.id   AF-A0A2P4SSF2-F1
#
_cell.length_a   1.000
_cell.length_b   1.000
_cell.length_c   1.000
_cell.angle_alpha   90.00
_cell.angle_beta   90.00
_cell.angle_gamma   90.00
#
_symmetry.space_group_name_H-M   'P 1'
#
loop_
_entity.id
_entity.type
_entity.pdbx_description
1 polymer ?
#
loop_
_entity_poly.entity_id
_entity_poly.type
_entity_poly.pdbx_seq_one_letter_code
_entity_poly.pdbx_strand_id
1 'polypeptide(L)'
;LKKLRGSSDLGEELEEMLSEQAAAKGQRAKKPWELFRNPAVRWQLISIIVLSSAMQLCGNDSMYFYAAYVFQEAGIPQDKIPYVVIGTGSCELITSVTCNMIIDYAGRRPLLLGGYILMAGWATVFMVALSQQAQISWMPYLSMACIFAYILSFGIGPAGVTGVLPTEIFDQMSRPAAYMICGSLLWFNLFLVGTAFPFIVKMSYNLFLLAFVLGIGGTFQYGLQISIINSPAEYIKSFIRETWLKRYGSSPSEEIITLMWSFIVSIYTIGGLLGSMSVKYMSVTFGRKKSMLLANIPALLSATLMALSRLSGSFEMIIIGRLFAGVCAGLGLNIHIMFVGECAPQKLRGVIAITASTAIAVGKFAGFALGLREVLGVEALWPVLMAANAIPALIQLLTLPFFPDSPRYLLIDKKDKEGCIKVELYL
;
A
#
# COMPACT_ATOMS: atom_id res chain seq x y z
N LEU A 1 -6.21 13.19 27.88
CA LEU A 1 -4.96 13.52 27.17
C LEU A 1 -3.80 13.84 28.13
N LYS A 2 -3.84 14.86 29.02
CA LYS A 2 -2.82 15.02 30.10
C LYS A 2 -2.47 13.72 30.86
N LYS A 3 -3.46 12.84 31.07
CA LYS A 3 -3.34 11.53 31.73
C LYS A 3 -2.62 10.42 30.91
N LEU A 4 -2.30 10.68 29.63
CA LEU A 4 -1.57 9.78 28.73
C LEU A 4 -0.12 10.24 28.50
N ARG A 5 0.14 11.55 28.46
CA ARG A 5 1.44 12.11 28.10
C ARG A 5 2.39 12.35 29.28
N GLY A 6 1.86 12.44 30.51
CA GLY A 6 2.64 12.89 31.67
C GLY A 6 2.94 14.39 31.62
N SER A 7 3.45 14.94 32.72
CA SER A 7 3.73 16.39 32.86
C SER A 7 5.22 16.72 32.87
N SER A 8 6.08 15.82 32.39
CA SER A 8 7.55 15.88 32.48
C SER A 8 8.23 16.21 31.14
N ASP A 9 7.91 15.49 30.07
CA ASP A 9 8.78 15.37 28.89
C ASP A 9 8.73 16.57 27.92
N LEU A 10 7.77 17.49 28.07
CA LEU A 10 7.56 18.60 27.14
C LEU A 10 8.77 19.54 27.03
N GLY A 11 9.58 19.63 28.09
CA GLY A 11 10.84 20.38 28.08
C GLY A 11 11.89 19.71 27.20
N GLU A 12 12.13 18.41 27.42
CA GLU A 12 13.11 17.63 26.66
C GLU A 12 12.72 17.50 25.18
N GLU A 13 11.44 17.26 24.85
CA GLU A 13 11.00 17.20 23.44
C GLU A 13 11.12 18.56 22.73
N LEU A 14 10.86 19.68 23.43
CA LEU A 14 11.07 21.02 22.87
C LEU A 14 12.56 21.35 22.71
N GLU A 15 13.41 20.89 23.63
CA GLU A 15 14.87 21.08 23.56
C GLU A 15 15.51 20.19 22.47
N GLU A 16 15.05 18.94 22.29
CA GLU A 16 15.38 18.10 21.12
C GLU A 16 15.03 18.86 19.83
N MET A 17 13.77 19.32 19.69
CA MET A 17 13.32 20.01 18.47
C MET A 17 14.02 21.36 18.23
N LEU A 18 14.43 22.08 19.29
CA LEU A 18 15.24 23.29 19.15
C LEU A 18 16.69 22.96 18.75
N SER A 19 17.24 21.84 19.22
CA SER A 19 18.55 21.34 18.77
C SER A 19 18.50 20.87 17.30
N GLU A 20 17.43 20.20 16.86
CA GLU A 20 17.17 19.89 15.45
C GLU A 20 17.06 21.17 14.62
N GLN A 21 16.30 22.17 15.09
CA GLN A 21 16.16 23.46 14.42
C GLN A 21 17.51 24.20 14.31
N ALA A 22 18.36 24.11 15.33
CA ALA A 22 19.70 24.70 15.32
C ALA A 22 20.65 23.96 14.35
N ALA A 23 20.64 22.63 14.33
CA ALA A 23 21.43 21.82 13.39
C ALA A 23 20.96 22.00 11.93
N ALA A 24 19.66 22.18 11.72
CA ALA A 24 19.05 22.48 10.41
C ALA A 24 19.21 23.95 9.98
N LYS A 25 19.72 24.85 10.84
CA LYS A 25 19.75 26.30 10.60
C LYS A 25 20.70 26.66 9.45
N GLY A 26 20.13 26.94 8.29
CA GLY A 26 20.87 27.19 7.04
C GLY A 26 21.03 25.95 6.14
N GLN A 27 20.58 24.78 6.58
CA GLN A 27 20.50 23.58 5.74
C GLN A 27 19.14 23.51 5.02
N ARG A 28 19.12 22.89 3.83
CA ARG A 28 17.89 22.63 3.05
C ARG A 28 17.54 21.15 3.08
N ALA A 29 16.26 20.81 2.92
CA ALA A 29 15.82 19.42 2.74
C ALA A 29 16.57 18.77 1.57
N LYS A 30 17.37 17.74 1.85
CA LYS A 30 18.37 17.16 0.94
C LYS A 30 17.71 16.62 -0.34
N LYS A 31 18.35 16.78 -1.49
CA LYS A 31 17.88 16.24 -2.77
C LYS A 31 18.23 14.74 -2.85
N PRO A 32 17.44 13.89 -3.55
CA PRO A 32 17.68 12.43 -3.58
C PRO A 32 19.11 12.04 -3.94
N TRP A 33 19.69 12.70 -4.95
CA TRP A 33 21.09 12.50 -5.37
C TRP A 33 22.14 12.99 -4.37
N GLU A 34 21.79 13.84 -3.41
CA GLU A 34 22.66 14.25 -2.32
C GLU A 34 22.78 13.14 -1.26
N LEU A 35 21.79 12.23 -1.12
CA LEU A 35 21.92 11.03 -0.28
C LEU A 35 22.85 10.00 -0.93
N PHE A 36 22.66 9.69 -2.23
CA PHE A 36 23.51 8.74 -2.96
C PHE A 36 25.00 9.14 -3.00
N ARG A 37 25.30 10.44 -2.86
CA ARG A 37 26.67 10.98 -2.83
C ARG A 37 27.27 11.14 -1.42
N ASN A 38 26.48 11.00 -0.36
CA ASN A 38 26.94 11.24 1.02
C ASN A 38 27.40 9.92 1.68
N PRO A 39 28.70 9.76 2.01
CA PRO A 39 29.21 8.52 2.60
C PRO A 39 28.56 8.16 3.95
N ALA A 40 28.22 9.16 4.78
CA ALA A 40 27.73 8.95 6.14
C ALA A 40 26.38 8.22 6.19
N VAL A 41 25.52 8.43 5.18
CA VAL A 41 24.19 7.80 5.08
C VAL A 41 24.17 6.63 4.08
N ARG A 42 25.30 6.26 3.47
CA ARG A 42 25.37 5.27 2.38
C ARG A 42 24.85 3.90 2.81
N TRP A 43 25.23 3.41 3.99
CA TRP A 43 24.77 2.11 4.51
C TRP A 43 23.32 2.11 4.99
N GLN A 44 22.84 3.25 5.50
CA GLN A 44 21.42 3.46 5.83
C GLN A 44 20.55 3.36 4.56
N LEU A 45 20.99 4.06 3.50
CA LEU A 45 20.34 4.05 2.19
C LEU A 45 20.35 2.66 1.54
N ILE A 46 21.50 1.96 1.52
CA ILE A 46 21.60 0.59 0.97
C ILE A 46 20.67 -0.36 1.72
N SER A 47 20.70 -0.37 3.06
CA SER A 47 19.86 -1.27 3.88
C SER A 47 18.37 -1.07 3.58
N ILE A 48 17.92 0.18 3.49
CA ILE A 48 16.51 0.50 3.22
C ILE A 48 16.13 0.19 1.76
N ILE A 49 16.98 0.48 0.78
CA ILE A 49 16.77 0.08 -0.63
C ILE A 49 16.58 -1.44 -0.74
N VAL A 50 17.44 -2.22 -0.08
CA VAL A 50 17.36 -3.69 -0.07
C VAL A 50 16.09 -4.17 0.64
N LEU A 51 15.78 -3.66 1.83
CA LEU A 51 14.61 -4.10 2.61
C LEU A 51 13.27 -3.74 1.94
N SER A 52 13.12 -2.53 1.40
CA SER A 52 11.92 -2.16 0.63
C SER A 52 11.77 -2.99 -0.65
N SER A 53 12.88 -3.36 -1.30
CA SER A 53 12.84 -4.23 -2.48
C SER A 53 12.52 -5.69 -2.13
N ALA A 54 13.11 -6.21 -1.04
CA ALA A 54 12.82 -7.56 -0.55
C ALA A 54 11.35 -7.71 -0.10
N MET A 55 10.79 -6.69 0.56
CA MET A 55 9.37 -6.66 0.93
C MET A 55 8.48 -6.73 -0.31
N GLN A 56 8.85 -6.02 -1.39
CA GLN A 56 8.06 -5.99 -2.62
C GLN A 56 8.19 -7.26 -3.48
N LEU A 57 9.36 -7.90 -3.46
CA LEU A 57 9.69 -9.05 -4.32
C LEU A 57 9.50 -10.40 -3.64
N CYS A 58 9.01 -10.44 -2.40
CA CYS A 58 8.83 -11.69 -1.65
C CYS A 58 7.73 -12.64 -2.19
N GLY A 59 6.81 -12.13 -3.02
CA GLY A 59 5.68 -12.89 -3.56
C GLY A 59 4.41 -12.87 -2.70
N ASN A 60 4.34 -12.03 -1.65
CA ASN A 60 3.15 -11.92 -0.78
C ASN A 60 1.84 -11.73 -1.56
N ASP A 61 1.82 -10.78 -2.49
CA ASP A 61 0.58 -10.43 -3.17
C ASP A 61 0.15 -11.54 -4.17
N SER A 62 1.03 -12.52 -4.47
CA SER A 62 0.72 -13.72 -5.28
C SER A 62 -0.06 -14.73 -4.47
N MET A 63 0.23 -14.88 -3.18
CA MET A 63 -0.63 -15.66 -2.29
C MET A 63 -2.06 -15.09 -2.28
N TYR A 64 -2.23 -13.76 -2.40
CA TYR A 64 -3.55 -13.14 -2.54
C TYR A 64 -4.20 -13.36 -3.91
N PHE A 65 -3.45 -13.24 -5.01
CA PHE A 65 -4.00 -13.44 -6.35
C PHE A 65 -4.38 -14.91 -6.62
N TYR A 66 -3.54 -15.85 -6.18
CA TYR A 66 -3.78 -17.29 -6.32
C TYR A 66 -4.67 -17.90 -5.23
N ALA A 67 -4.99 -17.16 -4.15
CA ALA A 67 -5.88 -17.62 -3.08
C ALA A 67 -7.19 -18.20 -3.64
N ALA A 68 -7.91 -17.45 -4.48
CA ALA A 68 -9.18 -17.88 -5.04
C ALA A 68 -9.06 -19.19 -5.86
N TYR A 69 -7.99 -19.35 -6.63
CA TYR A 69 -7.73 -20.56 -7.40
C TYR A 69 -7.39 -21.76 -6.50
N VAL A 70 -6.50 -21.60 -5.52
CA VAL A 70 -6.15 -22.69 -4.59
C VAL A 70 -7.34 -23.09 -3.72
N PHE A 71 -8.23 -22.15 -3.38
CA PHE A 71 -9.47 -22.45 -2.66
C PHE A 71 -10.46 -23.24 -3.54
N GLN A 72 -10.57 -22.89 -4.83
CA GLN A 72 -11.35 -23.68 -5.80
C GLN A 72 -10.81 -25.11 -5.95
N GLU A 73 -9.50 -25.28 -6.09
CA GLU A 73 -8.84 -26.59 -6.15
C GLU A 73 -8.99 -27.40 -4.86
N ALA A 74 -9.18 -26.73 -3.71
CA ALA A 74 -9.54 -27.36 -2.44
C ALA A 74 -11.02 -27.76 -2.34
N GLY A 75 -11.78 -27.67 -3.44
CA GLY A 75 -13.19 -28.06 -3.49
C GLY A 75 -14.14 -27.06 -2.83
N ILE A 76 -13.69 -25.84 -2.53
CA ILE A 76 -14.57 -24.80 -1.98
C ILE A 76 -15.53 -24.31 -3.08
N PRO A 77 -16.86 -24.38 -2.88
CA PRO A 77 -17.83 -23.90 -3.86
C PRO A 77 -17.61 -22.43 -4.25
N GLN A 78 -17.87 -22.09 -5.51
CA GLN A 78 -17.62 -20.74 -6.08
C GLN A 78 -18.34 -19.62 -5.30
N ASP A 79 -19.53 -19.88 -4.79
CA ASP A 79 -20.29 -18.98 -3.91
C ASP A 79 -19.59 -18.68 -2.57
N LYS A 80 -18.68 -19.57 -2.12
CA LYS A 80 -17.99 -19.49 -0.83
C LYS A 80 -16.57 -18.94 -0.93
N ILE A 81 -15.94 -19.00 -2.10
CA ILE A 81 -14.58 -18.48 -2.31
C ILE A 81 -14.41 -17.02 -1.84
N PRO A 82 -15.32 -16.06 -2.14
CA PRO A 82 -15.20 -14.68 -1.65
C PRO A 82 -15.11 -14.57 -0.12
N TYR A 83 -15.84 -15.41 0.62
CA TYR A 83 -15.80 -15.43 2.09
C TYR A 83 -14.46 -15.96 2.63
N VAL A 84 -13.85 -16.94 1.97
CA VAL A 84 -12.51 -17.46 2.36
C VAL A 84 -11.41 -16.44 2.00
N VAL A 85 -11.59 -15.67 0.92
CA VAL A 85 -10.72 -14.53 0.57
C VAL A 85 -10.85 -13.37 1.58
N ILE A 86 -12.03 -13.10 2.15
CA ILE A 86 -12.13 -12.18 3.32
C ILE A 86 -11.31 -12.69 4.51
N GLY A 87 -11.22 -14.01 4.68
CA GLY A 87 -10.34 -14.64 5.66
C GLY A 87 -8.88 -14.23 5.50
N THR A 88 -8.35 -14.13 4.28
CA THR A 88 -6.93 -13.78 4.07
C THR A 88 -6.66 -12.32 4.46
N GLY A 89 -7.55 -11.39 4.08
CA GLY A 89 -7.51 -10.00 4.56
C GLY A 89 -7.69 -9.87 6.08
N SER A 90 -8.47 -10.75 6.69
CA SER A 90 -8.64 -10.83 8.15
C SER A 90 -7.34 -11.25 8.85
N CYS A 91 -6.60 -12.20 8.27
CA CYS A 91 -5.30 -12.63 8.79
C CYS A 91 -4.26 -11.50 8.77
N GLU A 92 -4.15 -10.72 7.69
CA GLU A 92 -3.25 -9.55 7.63
C GLU A 92 -3.66 -8.44 8.62
N LEU A 93 -4.97 -8.30 8.91
CA LEU A 93 -5.45 -7.35 9.92
C LEU A 93 -5.05 -7.79 11.33
N ILE A 94 -5.26 -9.06 11.66
CA ILE A 94 -4.84 -9.65 12.94
C ILE A 94 -3.33 -9.48 13.12
N THR A 95 -2.51 -9.84 12.13
CA THR A 95 -1.05 -9.80 12.28
C THR A 95 -0.44 -8.42 12.18
N SER A 96 -1.06 -7.47 11.48
CA SER A 96 -0.67 -6.06 11.60
C SER A 96 -0.88 -5.56 13.03
N VAL A 97 -2.05 -5.82 13.64
CA VAL A 97 -2.30 -5.43 15.03
C VAL A 97 -1.35 -6.15 16.00
N THR A 98 -1.10 -7.45 15.79
CA THR A 98 -0.14 -8.22 16.60
C THR A 98 1.30 -7.70 16.45
N CYS A 99 1.73 -7.30 15.25
CA CYS A 99 3.04 -6.68 15.02
C CYS A 99 3.22 -5.43 15.90
N ASN A 100 2.21 -4.55 15.94
CA ASN A 100 2.23 -3.32 16.75
C ASN A 100 2.52 -3.60 18.24
N MET A 101 2.04 -4.73 18.76
CA MET A 101 2.20 -5.10 20.17
C MET A 101 3.55 -5.76 20.48
N ILE A 102 4.14 -6.47 19.51
CA ILE A 102 5.38 -7.26 19.73
C ILE A 102 6.64 -6.45 19.37
N ILE A 103 6.58 -5.51 18.43
CA ILE A 103 7.74 -4.82 17.85
C ILE A 103 8.60 -4.02 18.85
N ASP A 104 8.01 -3.51 19.93
CA ASP A 104 8.72 -2.77 20.99
C ASP A 104 9.33 -3.69 22.05
N TYR A 105 8.82 -4.92 22.20
CA TYR A 105 9.39 -5.93 23.11
C TYR A 105 10.50 -6.74 22.42
N ALA A 106 10.23 -7.28 21.23
CA ALA A 106 11.15 -8.15 20.50
C ALA A 106 12.10 -7.40 19.54
N GLY A 107 11.84 -6.12 19.26
CA GLY A 107 12.66 -5.29 18.38
C GLY A 107 12.46 -5.57 16.88
N ARG A 108 12.90 -4.60 16.05
CA ARG A 108 12.65 -4.57 14.60
C ARG A 108 13.38 -5.68 13.83
N ARG A 109 14.64 -5.97 14.21
CA ARG A 109 15.51 -6.93 13.49
C ARG A 109 15.07 -8.40 13.65
N PRO A 110 14.71 -8.90 14.86
CA PRO A 110 14.19 -10.27 15.00
C PRO A 110 12.87 -10.50 14.26
N LEU A 111 11.93 -9.53 14.27
CA LEU A 111 10.65 -9.64 13.56
C LEU A 111 10.85 -9.75 12.03
N LEU A 112 11.71 -8.92 11.45
CA LEU A 112 12.03 -9.00 10.03
C LEU A 112 12.65 -10.35 9.66
N LEU A 113 13.67 -10.79 10.40
CA LEU A 113 14.38 -12.03 10.09
C LEU A 113 13.48 -13.26 10.29
N GLY A 114 12.73 -13.31 11.38
CA GLY A 114 11.77 -14.38 11.67
C GLY A 114 10.65 -14.45 10.64
N GLY A 115 10.07 -13.30 10.26
CA GLY A 115 9.03 -13.23 9.23
C GLY A 115 9.50 -13.78 7.88
N TYR A 116 10.67 -13.34 7.38
CA TYR A 116 11.23 -13.86 6.13
C TYR A 116 11.59 -15.35 6.20
N ILE A 117 12.12 -15.85 7.32
CA ILE A 117 12.41 -17.29 7.50
C ILE A 117 11.12 -18.12 7.47
N LEU A 118 10.07 -17.69 8.17
CA LEU A 118 8.78 -18.37 8.16
C LEU A 118 8.13 -18.33 6.77
N MET A 119 8.17 -17.19 6.08
CA MET A 119 7.69 -17.07 4.69
C MET A 119 8.44 -18.01 3.73
N ALA A 120 9.76 -18.12 3.84
CA ALA A 120 10.54 -19.06 3.03
C ALA A 120 10.18 -20.53 3.32
N GLY A 121 9.95 -20.88 4.59
CA GLY A 121 9.43 -22.18 4.99
C GLY A 121 8.07 -22.48 4.37
N TRP A 122 7.09 -21.58 4.56
CA TRP A 122 5.73 -21.75 4.03
C TRP A 122 5.67 -21.75 2.49
N ALA A 123 6.49 -20.96 1.81
CA ALA A 123 6.62 -21.02 0.35
C ALA A 123 7.17 -22.37 -0.13
N THR A 124 8.14 -22.93 0.59
CA THR A 124 8.71 -24.26 0.27
C THR A 124 7.65 -25.35 0.44
N VAL A 125 6.91 -25.35 1.57
CA VAL A 125 5.82 -26.32 1.81
C VAL A 125 4.69 -26.15 0.79
N PHE A 126 4.32 -24.91 0.46
CA PHE A 126 3.31 -24.59 -0.55
C PHE A 126 3.70 -25.11 -1.95
N MET A 127 4.96 -24.90 -2.37
CA MET A 127 5.45 -25.36 -3.67
C MET A 127 5.46 -26.89 -3.76
N VAL A 128 5.86 -27.59 -2.69
CA VAL A 128 5.76 -29.05 -2.59
C VAL A 128 4.30 -29.50 -2.67
N ALA A 129 3.40 -28.85 -1.92
CA ALA A 129 1.98 -29.19 -1.89
C ALA A 129 1.32 -29.07 -3.28
N LEU A 130 1.56 -27.94 -3.97
CA LEU A 130 1.12 -27.75 -5.36
C LEU A 130 1.69 -28.83 -6.29
N SER A 131 2.98 -29.17 -6.17
CA SER A 131 3.62 -30.18 -7.04
C SER A 131 3.04 -31.59 -6.88
N GLN A 132 2.45 -31.90 -5.72
CA GLN A 132 1.84 -33.19 -5.40
C GLN A 132 0.31 -33.18 -5.49
N GLN A 133 -0.30 -32.07 -5.89
CA GLN A 133 -1.76 -31.86 -5.91
C GLN A 133 -2.51 -32.89 -6.77
N ALA A 134 -1.90 -33.34 -7.87
CA ALA A 134 -2.46 -34.37 -8.75
C ALA A 134 -2.30 -35.81 -8.23
N GLN A 135 -1.49 -36.05 -7.18
CA GLN A 135 -1.23 -37.39 -6.63
C GLN A 135 -1.88 -37.62 -5.25
N ILE A 136 -2.08 -36.56 -4.46
CA ILE A 136 -2.51 -36.66 -3.07
C ILE A 136 -3.70 -35.73 -2.79
N SER A 137 -4.87 -36.31 -2.55
CA SER A 137 -6.17 -35.61 -2.45
C SER A 137 -6.29 -34.59 -1.32
N TRP A 138 -5.42 -34.61 -0.30
CA TRP A 138 -5.41 -33.64 0.79
C TRP A 138 -4.46 -32.45 0.57
N MET A 139 -3.61 -32.48 -0.45
CA MET A 139 -2.66 -31.39 -0.76
C MET A 139 -3.31 -30.01 -0.95
N PRO A 140 -4.49 -29.85 -1.60
CA PRO A 140 -5.14 -28.55 -1.70
C PRO A 140 -5.42 -27.87 -0.35
N TYR A 141 -5.77 -28.65 0.68
CA TYR A 141 -5.99 -28.14 2.04
C TYR A 141 -4.69 -27.69 2.71
N LEU A 142 -3.57 -28.37 2.42
CA LEU A 142 -2.23 -27.92 2.84
C LEU A 142 -1.84 -26.64 2.10
N SER A 143 -2.06 -26.55 0.79
CA SER A 143 -1.82 -25.34 -0.01
C SER A 143 -2.63 -24.14 0.52
N MET A 144 -3.92 -24.34 0.85
CA MET A 144 -4.77 -23.36 1.52
C MET A 144 -4.19 -22.93 2.87
N ALA A 145 -3.82 -23.87 3.75
CA ALA A 145 -3.25 -23.55 5.06
C ALA A 145 -1.92 -22.78 4.95
N CYS A 146 -1.08 -23.10 3.95
CA CYS A 146 0.18 -22.40 3.69
C CYS A 146 -0.03 -20.97 3.21
N ILE A 147 -1.07 -20.67 2.41
CA ILE A 147 -1.43 -19.28 2.04
C ILE A 147 -1.71 -18.44 3.30
N PHE A 148 -2.55 -18.96 4.21
CA PHE A 148 -2.83 -18.28 5.48
C PHE A 148 -1.56 -18.10 6.33
N ALA A 149 -0.78 -19.17 6.52
CA ALA A 149 0.44 -19.13 7.33
C ALA A 149 1.53 -18.20 6.76
N TYR A 150 1.63 -18.12 5.43
CA TYR A 150 2.52 -17.19 4.73
C TYR A 150 2.09 -15.73 4.98
N ILE A 151 0.81 -15.41 4.79
CA ILE A 151 0.24 -14.07 5.01
C ILE A 151 0.39 -13.62 6.46
N LEU A 152 0.15 -14.52 7.42
CA LEU A 152 0.39 -14.26 8.84
C LEU A 152 1.86 -13.91 9.10
N SER A 153 2.79 -14.66 8.49
CA SER A 153 4.24 -14.44 8.62
C SER A 153 4.71 -13.11 8.00
N PHE A 154 4.15 -12.72 6.85
CA PHE A 154 4.39 -11.43 6.20
C PHE A 154 3.91 -10.25 7.05
N GLY A 155 2.72 -10.37 7.65
CA GLY A 155 2.13 -9.34 8.51
C GLY A 155 2.94 -9.08 9.80
N ILE A 156 3.45 -10.13 10.45
CA ILE A 156 4.24 -10.04 11.69
C ILE A 156 5.62 -9.38 11.46
N GLY A 157 6.25 -9.63 10.31
CA GLY A 157 7.61 -9.16 10.03
C GLY A 157 7.69 -8.08 8.95
N PRO A 158 7.86 -8.43 7.67
CA PRO A 158 8.10 -7.47 6.59
C PRO A 158 7.09 -6.32 6.49
N ALA A 159 5.78 -6.59 6.64
CA ALA A 159 4.75 -5.58 6.42
C ALA A 159 4.73 -4.48 7.48
N GLY A 160 4.72 -4.86 8.77
CA GLY A 160 4.66 -3.90 9.87
C GLY A 160 5.97 -3.12 10.08
N VAL A 161 7.12 -3.79 9.93
CA VAL A 161 8.42 -3.17 10.28
C VAL A 161 8.99 -2.30 9.15
N THR A 162 8.93 -2.74 7.89
CA THR A 162 9.74 -2.13 6.81
C THR A 162 9.36 -0.67 6.51
N GLY A 163 8.08 -0.30 6.61
CA GLY A 163 7.60 1.07 6.37
C GLY A 163 8.05 2.10 7.41
N VAL A 164 8.46 1.65 8.61
CA VAL A 164 8.83 2.48 9.76
C VAL A 164 10.34 2.75 9.83
N LEU A 165 11.16 1.89 9.24
CA LEU A 165 12.62 2.06 9.22
C LEU A 165 13.10 3.40 8.64
N PRO A 166 12.53 4.00 7.57
CA PRO A 166 12.99 5.29 7.08
C PRO A 166 12.68 6.46 8.03
N THR A 167 11.66 6.35 8.88
CA THR A 167 11.41 7.29 10.00
C THR A 167 12.42 7.13 11.12
N GLU A 168 12.79 5.90 11.49
CA GLU A 168 13.73 5.62 12.60
C GLU A 168 15.20 5.84 12.23
N ILE A 169 15.59 5.63 10.96
CA ILE A 169 17.00 5.62 10.53
C ILE A 169 17.48 6.98 9.97
N PHE A 170 16.61 7.77 9.33
CA PHE A 170 17.02 9.03 8.68
C PHE A 170 16.69 10.29 9.48
N ASP A 171 17.64 11.24 9.48
CA ASP A 171 17.46 12.61 9.98
C ASP A 171 16.33 13.35 9.25
N GLN A 172 15.68 14.27 9.95
CA GLN A 172 14.53 15.04 9.46
C GLN A 172 14.77 15.75 8.10
N MET A 173 16.03 16.10 7.79
CA MET A 173 16.40 16.77 6.52
C MET A 173 16.69 15.80 5.37
N SER A 174 17.01 14.53 5.66
CA SER A 174 17.10 13.42 4.69
C SER A 174 15.76 12.73 4.45
N ARG A 175 14.94 12.59 5.50
CA ARG A 175 13.74 11.74 5.56
C ARG A 175 12.76 11.94 4.39
N PRO A 176 12.40 13.16 3.93
CA PRO A 176 11.52 13.33 2.77
C PRO A 176 12.08 12.76 1.47
N ALA A 177 13.40 12.84 1.27
CA ALA A 177 14.06 12.28 0.09
C ALA A 177 14.30 10.77 0.22
N ALA A 178 14.49 10.26 1.44
CA ALA A 178 14.49 8.83 1.71
C ALA A 178 13.13 8.21 1.35
N TYR A 179 12.01 8.73 1.89
CA TYR A 179 10.67 8.27 1.52
C TYR A 179 10.40 8.38 0.01
N MET A 180 10.83 9.46 -0.63
CA MET A 180 10.72 9.59 -2.09
C MET A 180 11.47 8.47 -2.84
N ILE A 181 12.66 8.08 -2.41
CA ILE A 181 13.42 6.95 -2.98
C ILE A 181 12.74 5.61 -2.68
N CYS A 182 12.30 5.38 -1.43
CA CYS A 182 11.65 4.13 -1.01
C CYS A 182 10.33 3.90 -1.74
N GLY A 183 9.47 4.92 -1.77
CA GLY A 183 8.21 4.88 -2.51
C GLY A 183 8.45 4.70 -4.01
N SER A 184 9.38 5.46 -4.60
CA SER A 184 9.71 5.28 -6.03
C SER A 184 10.19 3.85 -6.32
N LEU A 185 11.02 3.24 -5.47
CA LEU A 185 11.45 1.86 -5.62
C LEU A 185 10.33 0.84 -5.39
N LEU A 186 9.45 1.03 -4.41
CA LEU A 186 8.28 0.18 -4.19
C LEU A 186 7.44 0.11 -5.48
N TRP A 187 7.03 1.27 -6.00
CA TRP A 187 6.19 1.37 -7.20
C TRP A 187 6.95 1.02 -8.49
N PHE A 188 8.27 1.23 -8.56
CA PHE A 188 9.08 0.86 -9.73
C PHE A 188 9.40 -0.63 -9.80
N ASN A 189 9.82 -1.26 -8.69
CA ASN A 189 10.01 -2.71 -8.61
C ASN A 189 8.72 -3.42 -8.99
N LEU A 190 7.60 -2.88 -8.51
CA LEU A 190 6.27 -3.34 -8.85
C LEU A 190 5.90 -3.13 -10.33
N PHE A 191 6.18 -1.95 -10.88
CA PHE A 191 5.93 -1.66 -12.29
C PHE A 191 6.76 -2.57 -13.21
N LEU A 192 8.04 -2.80 -12.87
CA LEU A 192 8.91 -3.79 -13.51
C LEU A 192 8.24 -5.18 -13.50
N VAL A 193 7.84 -5.60 -12.31
CA VAL A 193 7.11 -6.85 -12.07
C VAL A 193 5.82 -6.95 -12.90
N GLY A 194 5.07 -5.85 -13.05
CA GLY A 194 3.83 -5.81 -13.83
C GLY A 194 3.98 -5.60 -15.34
N THR A 195 5.18 -5.27 -15.85
CA THR A 195 5.37 -4.90 -17.28
C THR A 195 6.51 -5.61 -18.01
N ALA A 196 7.51 -6.15 -17.32
CA ALA A 196 8.46 -7.09 -17.93
C ALA A 196 7.80 -8.46 -18.18
N PHE A 197 6.79 -8.80 -17.37
CA PHE A 197 6.09 -10.08 -17.38
C PHE A 197 5.50 -10.49 -18.74
N PRO A 198 4.73 -9.63 -19.47
CA PRO A 198 4.03 -10.09 -20.67
C PRO A 198 4.92 -10.38 -21.89
N PHE A 199 6.12 -9.78 -21.96
CA PHE A 199 6.96 -9.84 -23.16
C PHE A 199 7.90 -11.06 -23.21
N ILE A 200 8.12 -11.74 -22.08
CA ILE A 200 8.97 -12.94 -21.98
C ILE A 200 8.15 -14.23 -22.24
N VAL A 201 6.82 -14.13 -22.22
CA VAL A 201 5.84 -15.25 -22.14
C VAL A 201 5.67 -16.07 -23.45
N LYS A 202 6.54 -15.90 -24.46
CA LYS A 202 6.39 -16.57 -25.78
C LYS A 202 7.12 -17.90 -25.98
N MET A 203 7.64 -18.55 -24.93
CA MET A 203 8.27 -19.89 -25.03
C MET A 203 7.98 -20.87 -23.87
N SER A 204 7.24 -21.93 -24.22
CA SER A 204 7.29 -23.30 -23.67
C SER A 204 6.67 -23.64 -22.29
N TYR A 205 6.40 -24.93 -22.13
CA TYR A 205 5.79 -25.60 -20.97
C TYR A 205 6.77 -25.65 -19.77
N ASN A 206 6.62 -24.75 -18.79
CA ASN A 206 7.15 -24.91 -17.43
C ASN A 206 6.29 -24.13 -16.43
N LEU A 207 5.09 -24.64 -16.19
CA LEU A 207 3.92 -23.91 -15.68
C LEU A 207 3.99 -23.44 -14.20
N PHE A 208 5.12 -23.62 -13.51
CA PHE A 208 5.28 -23.31 -12.08
C PHE A 208 5.92 -21.94 -11.78
N LEU A 209 6.60 -21.31 -12.75
CA LEU A 209 7.27 -20.01 -12.56
C LEU A 209 6.39 -18.80 -12.88
N LEU A 210 5.25 -19.01 -13.55
CA LEU A 210 4.33 -17.93 -13.96
C LEU A 210 3.44 -17.42 -12.80
N ALA A 211 3.58 -17.95 -11.59
CA ALA A 211 2.70 -17.65 -10.45
C ALA A 211 3.24 -16.60 -9.46
N PHE A 212 4.44 -16.04 -9.67
CA PHE A 212 5.21 -15.44 -8.56
C PHE A 212 5.13 -13.90 -8.41
N VAL A 213 4.74 -13.12 -9.44
CA VAL A 213 4.86 -11.62 -9.46
C VAL A 213 3.90 -10.90 -10.47
N LEU A 214 3.36 -9.66 -10.30
CA LEU A 214 2.43 -9.13 -9.26
C LEU A 214 1.91 -7.65 -9.40
N GLY A 215 1.11 -7.17 -8.43
CA GLY A 215 0.51 -5.81 -8.32
C GLY A 215 0.29 -5.29 -6.86
N ILE A 216 0.44 -3.98 -6.61
CA ILE A 216 0.45 -3.19 -5.33
C ILE A 216 0.10 -1.70 -5.69
N GLY A 217 0.01 -0.62 -4.87
CA GLY A 217 0.31 -0.30 -3.46
C GLY A 217 -0.39 0.98 -2.98
N GLY A 218 -0.07 1.51 -1.78
CA GLY A 218 -0.64 2.78 -1.25
C GLY A 218 -1.61 2.74 -0.04
N THR A 219 -1.27 1.96 0.99
CA THR A 219 -1.99 1.74 2.26
C THR A 219 -3.51 1.44 2.23
N PHE A 220 -4.40 2.30 2.77
CA PHE A 220 -5.84 1.97 2.87
C PHE A 220 -6.49 1.99 1.48
N GLN A 221 -6.26 3.06 0.72
CA GLN A 221 -6.75 3.22 -0.66
C GLN A 221 -6.27 2.09 -1.58
N TYR A 222 -5.09 1.56 -1.30
CA TYR A 222 -4.49 0.37 -1.92
C TYR A 222 -5.21 -0.92 -1.62
N GLY A 223 -5.35 -1.26 -0.34
CA GLY A 223 -6.06 -2.47 0.05
C GLY A 223 -7.46 -2.48 -0.56
N LEU A 224 -8.12 -1.33 -0.49
CA LEU A 224 -9.39 -1.09 -1.15
C LEU A 224 -9.30 -1.34 -2.67
N GLN A 225 -8.43 -0.64 -3.42
CA GLN A 225 -8.32 -0.74 -4.89
C GLN A 225 -7.73 -2.05 -5.45
N ILE A 226 -7.07 -2.88 -4.64
CA ILE A 226 -6.66 -4.25 -5.02
C ILE A 226 -7.78 -5.25 -4.78
N SER A 227 -8.44 -5.19 -3.62
CA SER A 227 -9.55 -6.11 -3.35
C SER A 227 -10.77 -5.81 -4.22
N ILE A 228 -11.06 -4.53 -4.49
CA ILE A 228 -12.22 -4.08 -5.28
C ILE A 228 -12.11 -4.39 -6.77
N ILE A 229 -10.93 -4.33 -7.39
CA ILE A 229 -10.79 -4.58 -8.84
C ILE A 229 -11.03 -6.06 -9.20
N ASN A 230 -10.93 -6.98 -8.24
CA ASN A 230 -11.06 -8.42 -8.49
C ASN A 230 -12.52 -8.86 -8.66
N SER A 231 -13.44 -8.47 -7.77
CA SER A 231 -14.85 -8.90 -7.84
C SER A 231 -15.58 -8.59 -9.16
N PRO A 232 -15.38 -7.43 -9.82
CA PRO A 232 -16.04 -7.11 -11.09
C PRO A 232 -15.21 -7.42 -12.34
N ALA A 233 -14.12 -8.19 -12.24
CA ALA A 233 -13.19 -8.40 -13.35
C ALA A 233 -13.87 -8.89 -14.64
N GLU A 234 -14.76 -9.90 -14.54
CA GLU A 234 -15.50 -10.41 -15.70
C GLU A 234 -16.55 -9.41 -16.22
N TYR A 235 -17.17 -8.60 -15.35
CA TYR A 235 -18.11 -7.55 -15.75
C TYR A 235 -17.41 -6.39 -16.49
N ILE A 236 -16.14 -6.11 -16.17
CA ILE A 236 -15.34 -5.12 -16.88
C ILE A 236 -14.88 -5.70 -18.24
N LYS A 237 -14.52 -6.98 -18.32
CA LYS A 237 -14.20 -7.65 -19.59
C LYS A 237 -15.42 -7.72 -20.53
N SER A 238 -16.61 -8.07 -20.04
CA SER A 238 -17.84 -8.06 -20.85
C SER A 238 -18.19 -6.65 -21.33
N PHE A 239 -18.11 -5.64 -20.44
CA PHE A 239 -18.32 -4.24 -20.79
C PHE A 239 -17.33 -3.73 -21.87
N ILE A 240 -16.06 -4.14 -21.81
CA ILE A 240 -15.08 -3.88 -22.89
C ILE A 240 -15.54 -4.52 -24.20
N ARG A 241 -15.92 -5.82 -24.19
CA ARG A 241 -16.36 -6.56 -25.37
C ARG A 241 -17.60 -5.92 -26.02
N GLU A 242 -18.61 -5.55 -25.22
CA GLU A 242 -19.82 -4.85 -25.68
C GLU A 242 -19.53 -3.45 -26.24
N THR A 243 -18.70 -2.67 -25.55
CA THR A 243 -18.33 -1.31 -25.96
C THR A 243 -17.56 -1.33 -27.27
N TRP A 244 -16.62 -2.28 -27.41
CA TRP A 244 -15.84 -2.46 -28.63
C TRP A 244 -16.75 -2.89 -29.80
N LEU A 245 -17.63 -3.87 -29.59
CA LEU A 245 -18.59 -4.32 -30.61
C LEU A 245 -19.50 -3.18 -31.10
N LYS A 246 -19.99 -2.33 -30.19
CA LYS A 246 -20.79 -1.13 -30.52
C LYS A 246 -20.02 -0.06 -31.30
N ARG A 247 -18.70 0.07 -31.10
CA ARG A 247 -17.87 1.11 -31.76
C ARG A 247 -17.24 0.64 -33.08
N TYR A 248 -16.90 -0.65 -33.19
CA TYR A 248 -16.08 -1.18 -34.29
C TYR A 248 -16.73 -2.34 -35.07
N GLY A 249 -18.00 -2.69 -34.78
CA GLY A 249 -18.78 -3.68 -35.53
C GLY A 249 -18.23 -5.11 -35.49
N SER A 250 -17.22 -5.36 -34.66
CA SER A 250 -16.46 -6.61 -34.57
C SER A 250 -16.15 -6.92 -33.10
N SER A 251 -16.04 -8.20 -32.75
CA SER A 251 -15.58 -8.59 -31.40
C SER A 251 -14.06 -8.49 -31.31
N PRO A 252 -13.48 -7.87 -30.26
CA PRO A 252 -12.04 -7.91 -30.04
C PRO A 252 -11.59 -9.33 -29.68
N SER A 253 -10.35 -9.69 -30.01
CA SER A 253 -9.78 -10.99 -29.60
C SER A 253 -9.56 -11.05 -28.09
N GLU A 254 -9.57 -12.26 -27.53
CA GLU A 254 -9.30 -12.46 -26.09
C GLU A 254 -7.88 -12.00 -25.69
N GLU A 255 -6.93 -11.99 -26.63
CA GLU A 255 -5.60 -11.36 -26.44
C GLU A 255 -5.73 -9.85 -26.19
N ILE A 256 -6.56 -9.15 -26.97
CA ILE A 256 -6.80 -7.70 -26.81
C ILE A 256 -7.54 -7.42 -25.50
N ILE A 257 -8.56 -8.22 -25.15
CA ILE A 257 -9.29 -8.10 -23.87
C ILE A 257 -8.32 -8.31 -22.69
N THR A 258 -7.44 -9.32 -22.77
CA THR A 258 -6.45 -9.62 -21.74
C THR A 258 -5.38 -8.53 -21.63
N LEU A 259 -4.93 -7.96 -22.75
CA LEU A 259 -4.00 -6.83 -22.79
C LEU A 259 -4.62 -5.57 -22.18
N MET A 260 -5.87 -5.26 -22.52
CA MET A 260 -6.61 -4.12 -21.97
C MET A 260 -6.86 -4.28 -20.47
N TRP A 261 -7.23 -5.48 -20.01
CA TRP A 261 -7.33 -5.81 -18.59
C TRP A 261 -5.99 -5.61 -17.86
N SER A 262 -4.90 -6.15 -18.41
CA SER A 262 -3.55 -5.98 -17.86
C SER A 262 -3.12 -4.51 -17.78
N PHE A 263 -3.54 -3.69 -18.75
CA PHE A 263 -3.30 -2.24 -18.74
C PHE A 263 -4.13 -1.51 -17.67
N ILE A 264 -5.42 -1.84 -17.50
CA ILE A 264 -6.29 -1.33 -16.43
C ILE A 264 -5.74 -1.69 -15.03
N VAL A 265 -5.16 -2.88 -14.88
CA VAL A 265 -4.51 -3.30 -13.63
C VAL A 265 -3.23 -2.48 -13.41
N SER A 266 -2.31 -2.45 -14.39
CA SER A 266 -0.95 -1.90 -14.25
C SER A 266 -0.85 -0.37 -14.27
N ILE A 267 -1.74 0.37 -14.94
CA ILE A 267 -1.73 1.85 -14.99
C ILE A 267 -1.83 2.51 -13.60
N TYR A 268 -2.42 1.80 -12.63
CA TYR A 268 -2.46 2.15 -11.21
C TYR A 268 -1.04 2.31 -10.62
N THR A 269 -0.11 1.45 -11.01
CA THR A 269 1.27 1.45 -10.50
C THR A 269 2.07 2.66 -11.00
N ILE A 270 1.84 3.09 -12.25
CA ILE A 270 2.39 4.33 -12.83
C ILE A 270 1.87 5.54 -12.04
N GLY A 271 0.57 5.57 -11.72
CA GLY A 271 -0.01 6.60 -10.86
C GLY A 271 0.67 6.67 -9.49
N GLY A 272 0.90 5.53 -8.86
CA GLY A 272 1.59 5.42 -7.57
C GLY A 272 3.04 5.90 -7.59
N LEU A 273 3.78 5.61 -8.67
CA LEU A 273 5.12 6.13 -8.89
C LEU A 273 5.10 7.67 -9.02
N LEU A 274 4.22 8.22 -9.86
CA LEU A 274 4.06 9.67 -10.05
C LEU A 274 3.67 10.38 -8.73
N GLY A 275 2.74 9.79 -7.97
CA GLY A 275 2.38 10.28 -6.63
C GLY A 275 3.56 10.28 -5.67
N SER A 276 4.34 9.19 -5.65
CA SER A 276 5.51 9.04 -4.76
C SER A 276 6.67 9.98 -5.10
N MET A 277 6.93 10.21 -6.39
CA MET A 277 7.91 11.21 -6.85
C MET A 277 7.48 12.64 -6.47
N SER A 278 6.18 12.90 -6.43
CA SER A 278 5.61 14.21 -6.07
C SER A 278 5.66 14.52 -4.57
N VAL A 279 5.86 13.52 -3.70
CA VAL A 279 5.82 13.64 -2.22
C VAL A 279 6.71 14.77 -1.72
N LYS A 280 8.00 14.81 -2.13
CA LYS A 280 8.93 15.83 -1.63
C LYS A 280 8.48 17.25 -1.96
N TYR A 281 7.98 17.48 -3.17
CA TYR A 281 7.49 18.80 -3.58
C TYR A 281 6.27 19.19 -2.74
N MET A 282 5.30 18.29 -2.64
CA MET A 282 4.05 18.52 -1.90
C MET A 282 4.33 18.80 -0.41
N SER A 283 5.06 17.91 0.28
CA SER A 283 5.25 17.96 1.74
C SER A 283 6.06 19.17 2.21
N VAL A 284 6.96 19.68 1.37
CA VAL A 284 7.78 20.87 1.66
C VAL A 284 7.03 22.16 1.31
N THR A 285 6.45 22.25 0.10
CA THR A 285 5.81 23.49 -0.37
C THR A 285 4.48 23.79 0.34
N PHE A 286 3.67 22.77 0.65
CA PHE A 286 2.33 22.95 1.21
C PHE A 286 2.22 22.56 2.69
N GLY A 287 3.20 21.82 3.22
CA GLY A 287 3.11 21.20 4.54
C GLY A 287 2.28 19.90 4.51
N ARG A 288 2.59 18.98 5.43
CA ARG A 288 2.17 17.57 5.37
C ARG A 288 0.65 17.42 5.41
N LYS A 289 -0.04 18.10 6.35
CA LYS A 289 -1.50 18.15 6.46
C LYS A 289 -2.18 18.60 5.16
N LYS A 290 -1.74 19.73 4.58
CA LYS A 290 -2.34 20.24 3.33
C LYS A 290 -2.08 19.32 2.15
N SER A 291 -0.91 18.69 2.07
CA SER A 291 -0.62 17.69 1.04
C SER A 291 -1.55 16.48 1.12
N MET A 292 -1.91 16.02 2.32
CA MET A 292 -2.91 14.95 2.50
C MET A 292 -4.32 15.41 2.09
N LEU A 293 -4.72 16.65 2.40
CA LEU A 293 -5.98 17.22 1.89
C LEU A 293 -6.00 17.27 0.35
N LEU A 294 -4.92 17.76 -0.28
CA LEU A 294 -4.78 17.81 -1.74
C LEU A 294 -4.76 16.43 -2.39
N ALA A 295 -4.22 15.40 -1.71
CA ALA A 295 -4.22 14.02 -2.20
C ALA A 295 -5.62 13.40 -2.33
N ASN A 296 -6.66 14.00 -1.74
CA ASN A 296 -8.05 13.57 -1.95
C ASN A 296 -8.65 14.06 -3.27
N ILE A 297 -8.09 15.07 -3.92
CA ILE A 297 -8.53 15.53 -5.25
C ILE A 297 -8.43 14.40 -6.30
N PRO A 298 -7.28 13.73 -6.49
CA PRO A 298 -7.20 12.58 -7.39
C PRO A 298 -8.04 11.38 -6.92
N ALA A 299 -8.31 11.21 -5.61
CA ALA A 299 -9.24 10.16 -5.15
C ALA A 299 -10.67 10.40 -5.62
N LEU A 300 -11.17 11.63 -5.52
CA LEU A 300 -12.51 12.00 -5.97
C LEU A 300 -12.63 12.01 -7.50
N LEU A 301 -11.61 12.49 -8.22
CA LEU A 301 -11.54 12.36 -9.69
C LEU A 301 -11.58 10.89 -10.13
N SER A 302 -10.80 10.03 -9.47
CA SER A 302 -10.82 8.58 -9.68
C SER A 302 -12.22 8.00 -9.51
N ALA A 303 -12.83 8.19 -8.33
CA ALA A 303 -14.16 7.68 -8.04
C ALA A 303 -15.21 8.13 -9.06
N THR A 304 -15.16 9.40 -9.46
CA THR A 304 -16.10 10.02 -10.41
C THR A 304 -15.97 9.41 -11.81
N LEU A 305 -14.74 9.28 -12.32
CA LEU A 305 -14.48 8.66 -13.62
C LEU A 305 -14.90 7.18 -13.65
N MET A 306 -14.66 6.45 -12.56
CA MET A 306 -14.96 5.03 -12.49
C MET A 306 -16.47 4.77 -12.32
N ALA A 307 -17.19 5.57 -11.53
CA ALA A 307 -18.65 5.52 -11.44
C ALA A 307 -19.34 5.82 -12.78
N LEU A 308 -18.89 6.87 -13.48
CA LEU A 308 -19.52 7.32 -14.73
C LEU A 308 -19.15 6.47 -15.96
N SER A 309 -18.12 5.63 -15.87
CA SER A 309 -17.61 4.80 -16.99
C SER A 309 -18.69 3.97 -17.71
N ARG A 310 -19.64 3.37 -16.97
CA ARG A 310 -20.75 2.61 -17.54
C ARG A 310 -21.79 3.49 -18.24
N LEU A 311 -22.05 4.69 -17.71
CA LEU A 311 -23.03 5.64 -18.28
C LEU A 311 -22.51 6.30 -19.56
N SER A 312 -21.20 6.51 -19.68
CA SER A 312 -20.56 7.08 -20.86
C SER A 312 -20.19 6.05 -21.94
N GLY A 313 -20.25 4.74 -21.64
CA GLY A 313 -19.77 3.71 -22.55
C GLY A 313 -18.26 3.79 -22.79
N SER A 314 -17.47 4.09 -21.74
CA SER A 314 -16.03 4.29 -21.83
C SER A 314 -15.25 3.49 -20.80
N PHE A 315 -14.52 2.47 -21.28
CA PHE A 315 -13.49 1.79 -20.49
C PHE A 315 -12.25 2.68 -20.26
N GLU A 316 -12.04 3.69 -21.11
CA GLU A 316 -10.95 4.66 -20.97
C GLU A 316 -11.07 5.47 -19.68
N MET A 317 -12.29 5.79 -19.25
CA MET A 317 -12.54 6.41 -17.94
C MET A 317 -12.12 5.50 -16.77
N ILE A 318 -12.16 4.17 -16.93
CA ILE A 318 -11.64 3.23 -15.93
C ILE A 318 -10.10 3.31 -15.89
N ILE A 319 -9.43 3.35 -17.05
CA ILE A 319 -7.96 3.49 -17.16
C ILE A 319 -7.49 4.80 -16.49
N ILE A 320 -8.11 5.94 -16.82
CA ILE A 320 -7.76 7.25 -16.26
C ILE A 320 -8.12 7.30 -14.76
N GLY A 321 -9.25 6.70 -14.37
CA GLY A 321 -9.65 6.57 -12.96
C GLY A 321 -8.67 5.75 -12.12
N ARG A 322 -8.11 4.67 -12.68
CA ARG A 322 -7.04 3.86 -12.05
C ARG A 322 -5.73 4.65 -11.92
N LEU A 323 -5.35 5.45 -12.92
CA LEU A 323 -4.18 6.33 -12.85
C LEU A 323 -4.30 7.31 -11.68
N PHE A 324 -5.43 8.01 -11.55
CA PHE A 324 -5.66 8.94 -10.43
C PHE A 324 -5.76 8.24 -9.07
N ALA A 325 -6.35 7.04 -9.01
CA ALA A 325 -6.34 6.23 -7.78
C ALA A 325 -4.90 5.94 -7.33
N GLY A 326 -4.02 5.60 -8.28
CA GLY A 326 -2.58 5.43 -8.06
C GLY A 326 -1.91 6.70 -7.53
N VAL A 327 -2.18 7.87 -8.11
CA VAL A 327 -1.60 9.15 -7.66
C VAL A 327 -1.98 9.46 -6.21
N CYS A 328 -3.25 9.26 -5.83
CA CYS A 328 -3.69 9.37 -4.44
C CYS A 328 -2.94 8.37 -3.54
N ALA A 329 -2.88 7.11 -3.95
CA ALA A 329 -2.25 6.01 -3.23
C ALA A 329 -0.73 6.24 -2.97
N GLY A 330 0.00 6.76 -3.96
CA GLY A 330 1.42 7.10 -3.85
C GLY A 330 1.70 8.31 -2.96
N LEU A 331 0.88 9.36 -3.05
CA LEU A 331 0.97 10.51 -2.13
C LEU A 331 0.61 10.11 -0.70
N GLY A 332 -0.53 9.44 -0.53
CA GLY A 332 -1.11 9.08 0.76
C GLY A 332 -0.19 8.21 1.60
N LEU A 333 0.34 7.11 1.06
CA LEU A 333 1.22 6.19 1.79
C LEU A 333 2.44 6.89 2.39
N ASN A 334 3.13 7.71 1.60
CA ASN A 334 4.36 8.36 2.05
C ASN A 334 4.09 9.53 3.01
N ILE A 335 3.13 10.40 2.66
CA ILE A 335 2.85 11.60 3.46
C ILE A 335 2.16 11.24 4.79
N HIS A 336 1.34 10.18 4.84
CA HIS A 336 0.74 9.68 6.07
C HIS A 336 1.80 9.29 7.10
N ILE A 337 2.77 8.44 6.71
CA ILE A 337 3.85 7.99 7.61
C ILE A 337 4.72 9.19 8.05
N MET A 338 5.01 10.13 7.14
CA MET A 338 5.75 11.35 7.49
C MET A 338 4.98 12.24 8.48
N PHE A 339 3.70 12.52 8.25
CA PHE A 339 2.88 13.37 9.12
C PHE A 339 2.76 12.76 10.52
N VAL A 340 2.47 11.45 10.58
CA VAL A 340 2.35 10.70 11.82
C VAL A 340 3.69 10.67 12.58
N GLY A 341 4.80 10.37 11.89
CA GLY A 341 6.13 10.39 12.50
C GLY A 341 6.58 11.77 12.99
N GLU A 342 6.07 12.86 12.39
CA GLU A 342 6.31 14.25 12.83
C GLU A 342 5.45 14.68 14.02
N CYS A 343 4.23 14.15 14.16
CA CYS A 343 3.33 14.42 15.29
C CYS A 343 3.55 13.47 16.48
N ALA A 344 4.21 12.33 16.29
CA ALA A 344 4.44 11.34 17.33
C ALA A 344 5.57 11.75 18.31
N PRO A 345 5.32 11.66 19.64
CA PRO A 345 6.36 11.75 20.67
C PRO A 345 7.48 10.72 20.44
N GLN A 346 8.73 11.04 20.79
CA GLN A 346 9.90 10.24 20.40
C GLN A 346 9.74 8.74 20.75
N LYS A 347 9.28 8.47 21.98
CA LYS A 347 9.05 7.14 22.56
C LYS A 347 7.90 6.35 21.90
N LEU A 348 7.07 6.99 21.08
CA LEU A 348 5.90 6.40 20.40
C LEU A 348 5.99 6.45 18.86
N ARG A 349 7.04 7.06 18.27
CA ARG A 349 7.21 7.19 16.80
C ARG A 349 7.06 5.84 16.08
N GLY A 350 7.55 4.75 16.67
CA GLY A 350 7.36 3.38 16.20
C GLY A 350 5.88 2.99 16.13
N VAL A 351 5.23 2.78 17.29
CA VAL A 351 3.81 2.37 17.42
C VAL A 351 2.89 3.13 16.48
N ILE A 352 2.99 4.47 16.47
CA ILE A 352 2.04 5.29 15.71
C ILE A 352 2.33 5.19 14.20
N ALA A 353 3.59 5.06 13.75
CA ALA A 353 3.90 4.86 12.33
C ALA A 353 3.32 3.53 11.77
N ILE A 354 3.21 2.48 12.58
CA ILE A 354 2.66 1.18 12.14
C ILE A 354 1.12 1.21 12.02
N THR A 355 0.45 2.28 12.51
CA THR A 355 -0.97 2.51 12.18
C THR A 355 -1.19 2.64 10.66
N ALA A 356 -0.16 3.06 9.91
CA ALA A 356 -0.18 3.06 8.45
C ALA A 356 -0.19 1.63 7.85
N SER A 357 0.44 0.64 8.49
CA SER A 357 0.34 -0.78 8.09
C SER A 357 -1.04 -1.35 8.44
N THR A 358 -1.57 -0.97 9.60
CA THR A 358 -2.89 -1.43 10.08
C THR A 358 -4.00 -0.87 9.18
N ALA A 359 -3.86 0.37 8.72
CA ALA A 359 -4.74 0.96 7.72
C ALA A 359 -4.71 0.23 6.36
N ILE A 360 -3.61 -0.45 5.99
CA ILE A 360 -3.58 -1.31 4.78
C ILE A 360 -4.54 -2.47 4.95
N ALA A 361 -4.41 -3.18 6.08
CA ALA A 361 -5.15 -4.40 6.32
C ALA A 361 -6.65 -4.14 6.49
N VAL A 362 -7.05 -3.06 7.18
CA VAL A 362 -8.45 -2.61 7.21
C VAL A 362 -8.95 -2.25 5.81
N GLY A 363 -8.12 -1.60 4.98
CA GLY A 363 -8.46 -1.29 3.59
C GLY A 363 -8.68 -2.54 2.72
N LYS A 364 -7.79 -3.55 2.82
CA LYS A 364 -7.91 -4.86 2.14
C LYS A 364 -9.18 -5.58 2.58
N PHE A 365 -9.37 -5.72 3.89
CA PHE A 365 -10.55 -6.36 4.46
C PHE A 365 -11.85 -5.66 4.02
N ALA A 366 -11.91 -4.34 4.10
CA ALA A 366 -13.07 -3.56 3.65
C ALA A 366 -13.32 -3.72 2.14
N GLY A 367 -12.28 -3.74 1.31
CA GLY A 367 -12.42 -3.94 -0.12
C GLY A 367 -12.94 -5.35 -0.49
N PHE A 368 -12.49 -6.40 0.21
CA PHE A 368 -13.03 -7.75 0.02
C PHE A 368 -14.47 -7.86 0.52
N ALA A 369 -14.80 -7.23 1.65
CA ALA A 369 -16.17 -7.22 2.20
C ALA A 369 -17.16 -6.44 1.31
N LEU A 370 -16.77 -5.30 0.75
CA LEU A 370 -17.58 -4.57 -0.24
C LEU A 370 -17.70 -5.35 -1.56
N GLY A 371 -16.66 -6.11 -1.92
CA GLY A 371 -16.63 -6.99 -3.09
C GLY A 371 -17.51 -8.23 -2.99
N LEU A 372 -18.21 -8.47 -1.87
CA LEU A 372 -19.22 -9.53 -1.75
C LEU A 372 -20.44 -9.27 -2.63
N ARG A 373 -21.04 -10.35 -3.14
CA ARG A 373 -22.25 -10.34 -3.97
C ARG A 373 -23.46 -9.78 -3.21
N GLU A 374 -23.47 -9.94 -1.89
CA GLU A 374 -24.49 -9.48 -0.95
C GLU A 374 -24.38 -7.97 -0.66
N VAL A 375 -23.29 -7.32 -1.09
CA VAL A 375 -22.96 -5.92 -0.75
C VAL A 375 -22.93 -5.04 -2.00
N LEU A 376 -21.88 -5.12 -2.83
CA LEU A 376 -21.76 -4.35 -4.08
C LEU A 376 -21.14 -5.16 -5.25
N GLY A 377 -20.71 -6.40 -5.02
CA GLY A 377 -20.11 -7.31 -5.99
C GLY A 377 -21.09 -7.92 -7.01
N VAL A 378 -22.07 -7.15 -7.47
CA VAL A 378 -23.05 -7.56 -8.49
C VAL A 378 -22.92 -6.71 -9.75
N GLU A 379 -23.29 -7.28 -10.89
CA GLU A 379 -23.17 -6.65 -12.20
C GLU A 379 -23.85 -5.28 -12.28
N ALA A 380 -24.95 -5.05 -11.56
CA ALA A 380 -25.62 -3.75 -11.49
C ALA A 380 -24.79 -2.65 -10.78
N LEU A 381 -23.99 -3.03 -9.76
CA LEU A 381 -23.38 -2.10 -8.80
C LEU A 381 -21.85 -2.00 -8.92
N TRP A 382 -21.20 -2.73 -9.83
CA TRP A 382 -19.74 -2.64 -9.99
C TRP A 382 -19.17 -1.23 -10.18
N PRO A 383 -19.81 -0.26 -10.88
CA PRO A 383 -19.28 1.10 -10.98
C PRO A 383 -19.30 1.83 -9.63
N VAL A 384 -20.27 1.52 -8.76
CA VAL A 384 -20.38 2.05 -7.39
C VAL A 384 -19.31 1.43 -6.50
N LEU A 385 -19.06 0.11 -6.64
CA LEU A 385 -17.96 -0.59 -5.98
C LEU A 385 -16.61 0.06 -6.34
N MET A 386 -16.32 0.27 -7.63
CA MET A 386 -15.08 0.92 -8.08
C MET A 386 -14.92 2.36 -7.55
N ALA A 387 -16.02 3.04 -7.22
CA ALA A 387 -16.06 4.41 -6.70
C ALA A 387 -16.07 4.49 -5.15
N ALA A 388 -16.03 3.37 -4.44
CA ALA A 388 -16.03 3.33 -2.97
C ALA A 388 -14.81 4.06 -2.35
N ASN A 389 -13.76 4.31 -3.12
CA ASN A 389 -12.60 5.14 -2.73
C ASN A 389 -12.94 6.62 -2.44
N ALA A 390 -14.11 7.11 -2.87
CA ALA A 390 -14.62 8.42 -2.46
C ALA A 390 -14.93 8.49 -0.95
N ILE A 391 -15.43 7.41 -0.35
CA ILE A 391 -15.89 7.39 1.05
C ILE A 391 -14.74 7.76 2.03
N PRO A 392 -13.59 7.06 2.04
CA PRO A 392 -12.47 7.44 2.91
C PRO A 392 -11.89 8.82 2.56
N ALA A 393 -11.96 9.24 1.29
CA ALA A 393 -11.48 10.56 0.87
C ALA A 393 -12.34 11.70 1.40
N LEU A 394 -13.68 11.54 1.38
CA LEU A 394 -14.63 12.48 1.99
C LEU A 394 -14.48 12.50 3.51
N ILE A 395 -14.34 11.33 4.16
CA ILE A 395 -14.08 11.25 5.61
C ILE A 395 -12.78 12.00 5.95
N GLN A 396 -11.70 11.82 5.18
CA GLN A 396 -10.44 12.54 5.42
C GLN A 396 -10.57 14.05 5.16
N LEU A 397 -11.28 14.48 4.11
CA LEU A 397 -11.56 15.89 3.85
C LEU A 397 -12.39 16.57 4.95
N LEU A 398 -13.31 15.84 5.58
CA LEU A 398 -14.12 16.35 6.69
C LEU A 398 -13.37 16.35 8.03
N THR A 399 -12.59 15.29 8.32
CA THR A 399 -11.95 15.11 9.64
C THR A 399 -10.59 15.79 9.76
N LEU A 400 -9.73 15.70 8.74
CA LEU A 400 -8.35 16.20 8.80
C LEU A 400 -8.23 17.72 9.01
N PRO A 401 -9.16 18.60 8.55
CA PRO A 401 -9.08 20.04 8.84
C PRO A 401 -9.06 20.39 10.33
N PHE A 402 -9.69 19.58 11.19
CA PHE A 402 -9.75 19.80 12.64
C PHE A 402 -8.44 19.50 13.38
N PHE A 403 -7.54 18.70 12.79
CA PHE A 403 -6.23 18.40 13.36
C PHE A 403 -5.21 19.52 13.09
N PRO A 404 -4.20 19.72 13.95
CA PRO A 404 -3.16 20.72 13.72
C PRO A 404 -2.20 20.38 12.55
N ASP A 405 -1.42 21.37 12.11
CA ASP A 405 -0.18 21.13 11.35
C ASP A 405 0.86 20.46 12.27
N SER A 406 1.81 19.69 11.73
CA SER A 406 2.78 18.95 12.57
C SER A 406 3.74 19.87 13.35
N PRO A 407 4.09 19.56 14.62
CA PRO A 407 4.94 20.42 15.46
C PRO A 407 6.26 20.80 14.80
N ARG A 408 6.93 19.83 14.18
CA ARG A 408 8.23 20.01 13.51
C ARG A 408 8.11 20.82 12.21
N TYR A 409 6.97 20.79 11.51
CA TYR A 409 6.69 21.68 10.39
C TYR A 409 6.46 23.12 10.85
N LEU A 410 5.77 23.34 11.98
CA LEU A 410 5.61 24.66 12.58
C LEU A 410 6.95 25.23 13.02
N LEU A 411 7.75 24.47 13.77
CA LEU A 411 9.03 24.96 14.31
C LEU A 411 10.13 25.10 13.25
N ILE A 412 10.33 24.10 12.37
CA ILE A 412 11.49 24.08 11.45
C ILE A 412 11.16 24.82 10.15
N ASP A 413 10.08 24.43 9.47
CA ASP A 413 9.74 24.97 8.14
C ASP A 413 9.06 26.37 8.23
N LYS A 414 8.17 26.61 9.21
CA LYS A 414 7.54 27.94 9.43
C LYS A 414 8.23 28.87 10.43
N LYS A 415 9.10 28.36 11.31
CA LYS A 415 9.74 29.10 12.43
C LYS A 415 8.75 29.60 13.51
N ASP A 416 7.57 29.00 13.57
CA ASP A 416 6.50 29.31 14.50
C ASP A 416 6.64 28.51 15.81
N LYS A 417 7.36 29.07 16.79
CA LYS A 417 7.61 28.42 18.08
C LYS A 417 6.36 28.40 18.98
N GLU A 418 5.51 29.43 18.93
CA GLU A 418 4.28 29.48 19.73
C GLU A 418 3.23 28.51 19.19
N GLY A 419 3.05 28.44 17.87
CA GLY A 419 2.23 27.44 17.21
C GLY A 419 2.73 26.02 17.51
N CYS A 420 4.04 25.77 17.45
CA CYS A 420 4.63 24.49 17.86
C CYS A 420 4.23 24.10 19.29
N ILE A 421 4.48 24.97 20.29
CA ILE A 421 4.14 24.72 21.70
C ILE A 421 2.62 24.52 21.88
N LYS A 422 1.78 25.30 21.17
CA LYS A 422 0.32 25.18 21.24
C LYS A 422 -0.19 23.86 20.64
N VAL A 423 0.47 23.34 19.61
CA VAL A 423 0.16 22.02 19.05
C VAL A 423 0.65 20.89 19.95
N GLU A 424 1.83 21.02 20.55
CA GLU A 424 2.31 20.03 21.52
C GLU A 424 1.44 19.98 22.79
N LEU A 425 0.82 21.09 23.20
CA LEU A 425 -0.17 21.11 24.27
C LEU A 425 -1.56 20.57 23.86
N TYR A 426 -1.79 20.29 22.58
CA TYR A 426 -3.03 19.72 22.03
C TYR A 426 -2.94 18.19 21.84
N LEU A 427 -1.75 17.67 21.53
CA LEU A 427 -1.44 16.25 21.30
C LEU A 427 -1.19 15.48 22.62
#